data_AF-A0A539CXC2-F1
#
_entry.id   AF-A0A539CXC2-F1
#
_cell.length_a   1.000
_cell.length_b   1.000
_cell.length_c   1.000
_cell.angle_alpha   90.00
_cell.angle_beta   90.00
_cell.angle_gamma   90.00
#
_symmetry.space_group_name_H-M   'P 1'
#
loop_
_entity.id
_entity.type
_entity.pdbx_description
1 polymer ?
#
loop_
_entity_poly.entity_id
_entity_poly.type
_entity_poly.pdbx_seq_one_letter_code
_entity_poly.pdbx_strand_id
1 'polypeptide(L)'
;MKDANKVQGADLGAIFDAHVRHEFVDHDVTATIPTLTGGDGNASVRDFYKQHFVGKMPADTRIEQISRTVSKDQVVDELIVQSTSCFPVSRRPGERLLCRTSW
;
A
#
# COMPACT_ATOMS: atom_id res chain seq x y z
N MET A 1 1.07 -44.77 -1.94
CA MET A 1 1.16 -43.75 -0.88
C MET A 1 2.45 -42.99 -1.11
N LYS A 2 2.38 -41.76 -1.63
CA LYS A 2 3.54 -40.87 -1.76
C LYS A 2 3.26 -39.65 -0.91
N ASP A 3 4.26 -39.29 -0.12
CA ASP A 3 4.20 -38.37 0.99
C ASP A 3 3.71 -36.99 0.56
N ALA A 4 2.58 -36.57 1.12
CA ALA A 4 2.15 -35.20 1.06
C ALA A 4 3.14 -34.38 1.88
N ASN A 5 4.11 -33.77 1.21
CA ASN A 5 4.93 -32.72 1.76
C ASN A 5 3.98 -31.59 2.21
N LYS A 6 3.61 -31.64 3.49
CA LYS A 6 2.80 -30.63 4.15
C LYS A 6 3.65 -29.37 4.15
N VAL A 7 3.43 -28.49 3.16
CA VAL A 7 3.86 -27.10 3.25
C VAL A 7 3.39 -26.66 4.63
N GLN A 8 4.32 -26.47 5.55
CA GLN A 8 4.04 -25.85 6.84
C GLN A 8 3.50 -24.49 6.46
N GLY A 9 2.17 -24.34 6.51
CA GLY A 9 1.49 -23.18 5.95
C GLY A 9 2.11 -21.96 6.57
N ALA A 10 2.81 -21.17 5.75
CA ALA A 10 3.45 -19.97 6.22
C ALA A 10 2.39 -19.09 6.87
N ASP A 11 2.71 -18.43 7.97
CA ASP A 11 1.80 -17.46 8.58
C ASP A 11 1.62 -16.30 7.61
N LEU A 12 0.55 -16.37 6.82
CA LEU A 12 0.27 -15.39 5.78
C LEU A 12 0.03 -14.01 6.39
N GLY A 13 -0.48 -13.94 7.62
CA GLY A 13 -0.64 -12.69 8.36
C GLY A 13 0.71 -12.04 8.62
N ALA A 14 1.67 -12.82 9.15
CA ALA A 14 3.03 -12.32 9.39
C ALA A 14 3.76 -11.93 8.10
N ILE A 15 3.54 -12.66 7.00
CA ILE A 15 4.08 -12.29 5.68
C ILE A 15 3.50 -10.96 5.21
N PHE A 16 2.19 -10.79 5.34
CA PHE A 16 1.51 -9.55 4.94
C PHE A 16 1.95 -8.37 5.82
N ASP A 17 2.17 -8.57 7.11
CA ASP A 17 2.72 -7.55 8.02
C ASP A 17 4.12 -7.10 7.61
N ALA A 18 5.00 -8.04 7.26
CA ALA A 18 6.34 -7.73 6.77
C ALA A 18 6.27 -6.93 5.46
N HIS A 19 5.40 -7.35 4.55
CA HIS A 19 5.16 -6.65 3.29
C HIS A 19 4.70 -5.20 3.50
N VAL A 20 3.67 -4.96 4.31
CA VAL A 20 3.15 -3.61 4.64
C VAL A 20 4.24 -2.77 5.29
N ARG A 21 5.03 -3.34 6.19
CA ARG A 21 6.17 -2.64 6.80
C ARG A 21 7.19 -2.17 5.75
N HIS A 22 7.55 -3.04 4.81
CA HIS A 22 8.49 -2.68 3.76
C HIS A 22 7.97 -1.59 2.82
N GLU A 23 6.66 -1.56 2.57
CA GLU A 23 6.05 -0.52 1.74
C GLU A 23 6.01 0.87 2.41
N PHE A 24 5.57 0.93 3.68
CA PHE A 24 5.21 2.20 4.31
C PHE A 24 6.18 2.68 5.39
N VAL A 25 7.09 1.83 5.86
CA VAL A 25 8.10 2.20 6.88
C VAL A 25 9.49 2.20 6.26
N ASP A 26 9.91 1.06 5.72
CA ASP A 26 11.27 0.90 5.23
C ASP A 26 11.44 1.46 3.80
N HIS A 27 10.34 1.63 3.07
CA HIS A 27 10.31 2.04 1.66
C HIS A 27 11.19 1.17 0.74
N ASP A 28 11.21 -0.14 0.99
CA ASP A 28 12.01 -1.12 0.25
C ASP A 28 11.19 -1.78 -0.87
N VAL A 29 11.33 -1.25 -2.08
CA VAL A 29 10.67 -1.76 -3.30
C VAL A 29 11.02 -3.22 -3.59
N THR A 30 12.18 -3.71 -3.15
CA THR A 30 12.63 -5.09 -3.45
C THR A 30 12.01 -6.13 -2.53
N ALA A 31 11.61 -5.72 -1.32
CA ALA A 31 10.94 -6.57 -0.33
C ALA A 31 9.40 -6.43 -0.38
N THR A 32 8.88 -5.57 -1.25
CA THR A 32 7.45 -5.39 -1.52
C THR A 32 6.91 -6.43 -2.50
N ILE A 33 5.79 -7.08 -2.16
CA ILE A 33 5.02 -7.93 -3.06
C ILE A 33 4.02 -7.05 -3.83
N PRO A 34 4.09 -6.94 -5.17
CA PRO A 34 3.20 -6.05 -5.88
C PRO A 34 1.75 -6.53 -5.90
N THR A 35 0.81 -5.63 -5.61
CA THR A 35 -0.64 -5.88 -5.57
C THR A 35 -1.29 -5.83 -6.97
N LEU A 36 -0.54 -6.23 -8.01
CA LEU A 36 -0.98 -6.33 -9.41
C LEU A 36 -1.46 -5.01 -10.06
N THR A 37 -1.20 -3.86 -9.45
CA THR A 37 -1.51 -2.55 -10.04
C THR A 37 -0.23 -1.88 -10.52
N GLY A 38 -0.23 -1.32 -11.73
CA GLY A 38 0.84 -0.41 -12.18
C GLY A 38 1.78 -0.90 -13.28
N GLY A 39 1.58 -2.06 -13.90
CA GLY A 39 2.38 -2.44 -15.07
C GLY A 39 2.11 -3.86 -15.55
N ASP A 40 2.48 -4.16 -16.79
CA ASP A 40 2.46 -5.52 -17.33
C ASP A 40 3.85 -6.16 -17.19
N GLY A 41 3.92 -7.30 -16.50
CA GLY A 41 5.15 -8.02 -16.19
C GLY A 41 5.97 -7.46 -15.02
N ASN A 42 6.86 -8.29 -14.47
CA ASN A 42 7.62 -8.01 -13.26
C ASN A 42 8.42 -6.70 -13.31
N ALA A 43 9.07 -6.40 -14.44
CA ALA A 43 9.89 -5.20 -14.60
C ALA A 43 9.04 -3.92 -14.54
N SER A 44 7.93 -3.86 -15.30
CA SER A 44 7.05 -2.70 -15.35
C SER A 44 6.38 -2.45 -14.00
N VAL A 45 5.95 -3.51 -13.33
CA VAL A 45 5.38 -3.43 -11.98
C VAL A 45 6.40 -2.87 -10.98
N ARG A 46 7.65 -3.36 -11.00
CA ARG A 46 8.72 -2.84 -10.14
C ARG A 46 9.00 -1.36 -10.41
N ASP A 47 9.04 -0.96 -11.68
CA ASP A 47 9.30 0.42 -12.06
C ASP A 47 8.18 1.36 -11.60
N PHE A 48 6.92 0.94 -11.71
CA PHE A 48 5.80 1.70 -11.18
C PHE A 48 5.87 1.87 -9.67
N TYR A 49 6.14 0.79 -8.93
CA TYR A 49 6.24 0.85 -7.47
C TYR A 49 7.35 1.79 -7.02
N LYS A 50 8.50 1.75 -7.69
CA LYS A 50 9.63 2.65 -7.43
C LYS A 50 9.31 4.12 -7.74
N GLN A 51 8.63 4.37 -8.86
CA GLN A 51 8.47 5.73 -9.37
C GLN A 51 7.25 6.46 -8.80
N HIS A 52 6.18 5.72 -8.49
CA HIS A 52 4.86 6.31 -8.23
C HIS A 52 4.25 5.92 -6.89
N PHE A 53 4.72 4.88 -6.22
CA PHE A 53 4.05 4.34 -5.03
C PHE A 53 4.93 4.45 -3.77
N VAL A 54 5.96 3.62 -3.66
CA VAL A 54 6.78 3.47 -2.46
C VAL A 54 7.50 4.79 -2.15
N GLY A 55 7.21 5.36 -0.99
CA GLY A 55 7.79 6.64 -0.54
C GLY A 55 7.35 7.86 -1.34
N LYS A 56 6.29 7.75 -2.17
CA LYS A 56 5.72 8.87 -2.94
C LYS A 56 4.41 9.39 -2.36
N MET A 57 3.90 8.75 -1.32
CA MET A 57 2.73 9.22 -0.59
C MET A 57 3.06 10.54 0.14
N PRO A 58 2.07 11.43 0.33
CA PRO A 58 2.25 12.63 1.15
C PRO A 58 2.84 12.31 2.53
N ALA A 59 3.70 13.18 3.07
CA ALA A 59 4.38 12.96 4.34
C ALA A 59 3.42 12.86 5.55
N ASP A 60 2.20 13.36 5.41
CA ASP A 60 1.12 13.27 6.39
C ASP A 60 0.20 12.06 6.17
N THR A 61 0.57 11.14 5.27
CA THR A 61 -0.20 9.92 5.03
C THR A 61 -0.28 9.09 6.31
N ARG A 62 -1.49 8.68 6.68
CA ARG A 62 -1.77 7.75 7.78
C ARG A 62 -2.54 6.56 7.24
N ILE A 63 -2.16 5.38 7.73
CA ILE A 63 -2.81 4.12 7.37
C ILE A 63 -3.26 3.45 8.66
N GLU A 64 -4.55 3.15 8.76
CA GLU A 64 -5.17 2.48 9.91
C GLU A 64 -5.86 1.19 9.44
N GLN A 65 -5.50 0.06 10.05
CA GLN A 65 -6.16 -1.22 9.78
C GLN A 65 -7.46 -1.34 10.58
N ILE A 66 -8.57 -1.60 9.90
CA ILE A 66 -9.90 -1.74 10.49
C ILE A 66 -10.20 -3.19 10.83
N SER A 67 -9.92 -4.09 9.89
CA SER A 67 -10.17 -5.52 10.08
C SER A 67 -9.17 -6.35 9.25
N ARG A 68 -8.97 -7.60 9.69
CA ARG A 68 -8.16 -8.61 8.98
C ARG A 68 -8.86 -9.95 9.03
N THR A 69 -8.96 -10.61 7.88
CA THR A 69 -9.37 -12.01 7.77
C THR A 69 -8.24 -12.85 7.18
N VAL A 70 -7.80 -13.89 7.91
CA VAL A 70 -6.75 -14.82 7.47
C VAL A 70 -7.36 -16.19 7.23
N SER A 71 -7.16 -16.73 6.03
CA SER A 71 -7.48 -18.12 5.68
C SER A 71 -6.18 -18.91 5.42
N LYS A 72 -6.33 -20.18 5.06
CA LYS A 72 -5.18 -21.02 4.67
C LYS A 72 -4.42 -20.47 3.46
N ASP A 73 -5.11 -19.80 2.55
CA ASP A 73 -4.59 -19.45 1.23
C ASP A 73 -4.64 -17.93 0.93
N GLN A 74 -5.23 -17.12 1.82
CA GLN A 74 -5.38 -15.67 1.58
C GLN A 74 -5.39 -14.84 2.88
N VAL A 75 -5.03 -13.57 2.75
CA VAL A 75 -5.20 -12.52 3.77
C VAL A 75 -5.98 -11.38 3.12
N VAL A 76 -6.96 -10.84 3.84
CA VAL A 76 -7.76 -9.69 3.42
C VAL A 76 -7.72 -8.66 4.54
N ASP A 77 -7.18 -7.47 4.24
CA ASP A 77 -7.12 -6.33 5.14
C ASP A 77 -8.03 -5.20 4.66
N GLU A 78 -8.82 -4.67 5.56
CA GLU A 78 -9.57 -3.42 5.36
C GLU A 78 -8.78 -2.26 5.98
N LEU A 79 -8.42 -1.27 5.17
CA LEU A 79 -7.56 -0.16 5.55
C LEU A 79 -8.24 1.18 5.31
N ILE A 80 -8.05 2.13 6.23
CA ILE A 80 -8.28 3.56 6.01
C ILE A 80 -6.94 4.20 5.67
N VAL A 81 -6.86 4.82 4.49
CA VAL A 81 -5.71 5.62 4.05
C VAL A 81 -6.11 7.08 4.02
N GLN A 82 -5.49 7.89 4.87
CA GLN A 82 -5.77 9.34 5.00
C GLN A 82 -4.55 10.14 4.57
N SER A 83 -4.75 11.20 3.78
CA SER A 83 -3.71 12.17 3.45
C SER A 83 -4.34 13.52 3.10
N THR A 84 -3.59 14.62 3.30
CA THR A 84 -4.04 15.96 2.92
C THR A 84 -3.66 16.23 1.46
N SER A 85 -4.29 15.55 0.49
CA SER A 85 -4.12 15.95 -0.91
C SER A 85 -4.89 17.25 -1.16
N CYS A 86 -4.21 18.39 -1.09
CA CYS A 86 -4.75 19.66 -1.59
C CYS A 86 -4.43 19.77 -3.08
N PHE A 87 -5.39 19.46 -3.96
CA PHE A 87 -5.28 19.91 -5.35
C PHE A 87 -5.45 21.44 -5.35
N PRO A 88 -4.48 22.21 -5.86
CA PRO A 88 -4.72 23.62 -6.09
C PRO A 88 -5.76 23.76 -7.20
N VAL A 89 -7.02 24.01 -6.84
CA VAL A 89 -7.97 24.65 -7.76
C VAL A 89 -7.35 25.99 -8.14
N SER A 90 -7.08 26.19 -9.44
CA SER A 90 -6.46 27.41 -9.96
C SER A 90 -7.10 28.66 -9.36
N ARG A 91 -6.29 29.55 -8.77
CA ARG A 91 -6.75 30.77 -8.06
C ARG A 91 -6.52 32.04 -8.87
N ARG A 92 -7.37 33.05 -8.63
CA ARG A 92 -7.08 34.46 -8.92
C ARG A 92 -6.17 35.04 -7.84
N PRO A 93 -5.35 36.07 -8.13
CA PRO A 93 -4.43 36.66 -7.15
C PRO A 93 -5.19 37.34 -5.98
N GLY A 94 -4.82 37.04 -4.73
CA GLY A 94 -5.21 37.83 -3.54
C GLY A 94 -5.95 37.11 -2.40
N GLU A 95 -6.40 35.87 -2.57
CA GLU A 95 -7.12 35.15 -1.49
C GLU A 95 -6.23 34.18 -0.71
N ARG A 96 -6.45 34.09 0.61
CA ARG A 96 -5.80 33.15 1.55
C ARG A 96 -6.27 31.72 1.30
N LEU A 97 -5.37 30.74 1.34
CA LEU A 97 -5.68 29.32 1.16
C LEU A 97 -6.75 28.88 2.17
N LEU A 98 -7.93 28.53 1.65
CA LEU A 98 -9.01 27.91 2.40
C LEU A 98 -9.09 26.48 1.90
N CYS A 99 -8.57 25.55 2.70
CA CYS A 99 -8.79 24.13 2.48
C CYS A 99 -10.23 23.85 2.90
N ARG A 100 -11.13 23.69 1.93
CA ARG A 100 -12.53 23.42 2.21
C ARG A 100 -12.73 21.90 2.17
N THR A 101 -12.77 21.26 3.33
CA THR A 101 -13.30 19.90 3.46
C THR A 101 -14.82 19.99 3.44
N SER A 102 -15.47 19.58 2.35
CA SER A 102 -16.89 19.23 2.39
C SER A 102 -17.00 17.72 2.29
N TRP A 103 -17.74 17.14 3.23
CA TRP A 103 -18.32 15.81 3.12
C TRP A 103 -19.32 15.75 1.96
#